data_AF-A0A969D554-F1
#
_entry.id   AF-A0A969D554-F1
#
_cell.length_a   1.000
_cell.length_b   1.000
_cell.length_c   1.000
_cell.angle_alpha   90.00
_cell.angle_beta   90.00
_cell.angle_gamma   90.00
#
_symmetry.space_group_name_H-M   'P 1'
#
loop_
_entity.id
_entity.type
_entity.pdbx_description
1 polymer ?
#
loop_
_entity_poly.entity_id
_entity_poly.type
_entity_poly.pdbx_seq_one_letter_code
_entity_poly.pdbx_strand_id
1 'polypeptide(L)' 'MPFGLGVPEIVIIGVVAIVVFGPKRIPELGSALGKTLRSFREEMDNPSTENDEYFEDDEQA' A
#
# COMPACT_ATOMS: atom_id res chain seq x y z
N MET A 1 -19.47 31.78 -7.23
CA MET A 1 -18.25 31.65 -6.39
C MET A 1 -17.44 30.50 -6.99
N PRO A 2 -16.29 30.72 -7.64
CA PRO A 2 -15.61 29.71 -8.45
C PRO A 2 -14.67 28.78 -7.66
N PHE A 3 -14.86 28.62 -6.35
CA PHE A 3 -13.87 27.94 -5.47
C PHE A 3 -14.51 26.86 -4.60
N GLY A 4 -15.25 25.94 -5.20
CA GLY A 4 -15.43 24.62 -4.63
C GLY A 4 -14.28 23.74 -5.10
N LEU A 5 -13.68 22.92 -4.23
CA LEU A 5 -12.78 21.85 -4.65
C LEU A 5 -13.59 20.80 -5.41
N GLY A 6 -13.90 21.10 -6.67
CA GLY A 6 -14.59 20.21 -7.57
C GLY A 6 -13.61 19.24 -8.21
N VAL A 7 -14.18 18.23 -8.85
CA VAL A 7 -13.43 17.32 -9.73
C VAL A 7 -12.60 18.08 -10.77
N PRO A 8 -13.07 19.18 -11.40
CA PRO A 8 -12.27 19.93 -12.37
C PRO A 8 -10.95 20.49 -11.80
N GLU A 9 -10.99 21.09 -10.61
CA GLU A 9 -9.83 21.67 -9.96
C GLU A 9 -8.79 20.59 -9.60
N ILE A 10 -9.24 19.44 -9.10
CA ILE A 10 -8.37 18.29 -8.80
C ILE A 10 -7.70 17.77 -10.07
N VAL A 11 -8.42 17.72 -11.19
CA VAL A 11 -7.84 17.31 -12.49
C VAL A 11 -6.75 18.28 -12.93
N ILE A 12 -6.97 19.60 -12.81
CA ILE A 12 -5.96 20.61 -13.18
C ILE A 12 -4.69 20.43 -12.34
N ILE A 13 -4.83 20.26 -11.02
CA ILE A 13 -3.69 20.00 -10.12
C ILE A 13 -2.99 18.69 -10.51
N GLY A 14 -3.74 17.64 -10.83
CA GLY A 14 -3.22 16.37 -11.31
C GLY A 14 -2.41 16.51 -12.60
N VAL A 15 -2.87 17.32 -13.55
CA VAL A 15 -2.14 17.60 -14.80
C VAL A 15 -0.81 18.30 -14.51
N VAL A 16 -0.80 19.32 -13.65
CA VAL A 16 0.45 20.01 -13.27
C VAL A 16 1.42 19.04 -12.58
N ALA A 17 0.92 18.21 -11.65
CA ALA A 17 1.73 17.20 -10.99
C ALA A 17 2.31 16.17 -12.00
N ILE A 18 1.52 15.74 -12.99
CA ILE A 18 1.98 14.84 -14.06
C ILE A 18 3.04 15.50 -14.94
N VAL A 19 2.97 16.82 -15.19
CA VAL A 19 4.02 17.52 -15.94
C VAL A 19 5.34 17.58 -15.16
N VAL A 20 5.27 17.82 -13.84
CA VAL A 20 6.45 17.90 -12.97
C VAL A 20 7.08 16.53 -12.72
N PHE A 21 6.26 15.54 -12.35
CA PHE A 21 6.74 14.21 -11.96
C PHE A 21 6.78 13.22 -13.14
N GLY A 22 6.00 13.44 -14.18
CA GLY A 22 5.84 12.52 -15.31
C GLY A 22 4.72 11.48 -15.09
N PRO A 23 3.97 11.12 -16.15
CA PRO A 23 2.82 10.20 -16.04
C PRO A 23 3.21 8.78 -15.63
N LYS A 24 4.48 8.39 -15.82
CA LYS A 24 5.00 7.08 -15.42
C LYS A 24 5.34 6.99 -13.93
N ARG A 25 5.64 8.11 -13.26
CA ARG A 25 6.00 8.12 -11.84
C ARG A 25 4.81 7.90 -10.92
N ILE A 26 3.63 8.39 -11.29
CA ILE A 26 2.39 8.19 -10.52
C ILE A 26 2.07 6.68 -10.32
N PRO A 27 1.99 5.84 -11.37
CA PRO A 27 1.72 4.40 -11.20
C PRO A 27 2.89 3.64 -10.57
N GLU A 28 4.13 4.08 -10.80
CA GLU A 28 5.32 3.49 -10.16
C GLU A 28 5.28 3.71 -8.64
N LEU A 29 5.02 4.94 -8.18
CA LEU A 29 4.84 5.29 -6.77
C LEU A 29 3.63 4.55 -6.17
N GLY A 30 2.49 4.53 -6.87
CA GLY A 30 1.30 3.81 -6.41
C GLY A 30 1.53 2.30 -6.28
N SER A 31 2.29 1.70 -7.19
CA SER A 31 2.64 0.26 -7.12
C SER A 31 3.57 -0.04 -5.94
N ALA A 32 4.55 0.82 -5.68
CA ALA A 32 5.45 0.68 -4.54
C ALA A 32 4.70 0.82 -3.21
N LEU A 33 3.92 1.90 -3.05
CA LEU A 33 3.09 2.14 -1.87
C LEU A 33 2.03 1.04 -1.69
N GLY A 34 1.43 0.56 -2.78
CA GLY A 34 0.43 -0.51 -2.76
C GLY A 34 1.00 -1.84 -2.26
N LYS A 35 2.24 -2.18 -2.65
CA LYS A 35 2.93 -3.37 -2.12
C LYS A 35 3.20 -3.23 -0.62
N THR A 36 3.72 -2.08 -0.18
CA THR A 36 3.95 -1.81 1.25
C THR A 36 2.65 -1.88 2.05
N LEU A 37 1.59 -1.24 1.57
CA LEU A 37 0.29 -1.25 2.24
C LEU A 37 -0.34 -2.65 2.24
N ARG A 38 -0.09 -3.45 1.20
CA ARG A 38 -0.56 -4.85 1.13
C ARG A 38 0.11 -5.71 2.20
N SER A 39 1.43 -5.65 2.31
CA SER A 39 2.17 -6.37 3.36
C SER A 39 1.78 -5.90 4.75
N PHE A 40 1.67 -4.57 4.95
CA PHE A 40 1.21 -4.00 6.22
C PHE A 40 -0.19 -4.48 6.59
N ARG A 41 -1.11 -4.55 5.61
CA ARG A 41 -2.46 -5.08 5.83
C ARG A 41 -2.44 -6.58 6.17
N GLU A 42 -1.57 -7.36 5.55
CA GLU A 42 -1.44 -8.80 5.78
C GLU A 42 -0.90 -9.11 7.18
N GLU A 43 0.12 -8.37 7.64
CA GLU A 43 0.63 -8.44 9.02
C GLU A 43 -0.40 -7.98 10.06
N MET A 44 -1.21 -6.96 9.74
CA MET A 44 -2.30 -6.51 10.61
C MET A 44 -3.47 -7.49 10.70
N ASP A 45 -3.75 -8.24 9.63
CA ASP A 45 -4.86 -9.22 9.58
C ASP A 45 -4.46 -10.56 10.23
N ASN A 46 -3.16 -10.87 10.26
CA ASN A 46 -2.56 -12.05 10.91
C ASN A 46 -1.62 -11.69 12.09
N PRO A 47 -2.14 -11.12 13.20
CA PRO A 47 -1.30 -10.77 14.35
C PRO A 47 -0.76 -11.99 15.14
N SER A 48 -1.15 -13.22 14.77
CA SER A 48 -0.94 -14.41 15.60
C SER A 48 -0.80 -15.71 14.80
N THR A 49 0.22 -15.88 13.95
CA THR A 49 0.60 -17.23 13.49
C THR A 49 2.09 -17.28 13.11
N GLU A 50 2.95 -17.10 14.11
CA GLU A 50 4.33 -17.62 14.04
C GLU A 50 4.69 -18.02 15.48
N ASN A 51 4.17 -19.17 15.95
CA ASN A 51 4.59 -19.84 17.20
C ASN A 51 4.05 -21.28 17.37
N ASP A 52 3.77 -22.00 16.28
CA ASP A 52 3.37 -23.41 16.37
C ASP A 52 4.11 -24.23 15.31
N GLU A 53 5.40 -24.50 15.51
CA GLU A 53 6.10 -25.62 14.85
C GLU A 53 7.49 -25.82 15.48
N TYR A 54 7.55 -26.31 16.72
CA TYR A 54 8.72 -27.03 17.28
C TYR A 54 8.30 -27.76 18.56
N PHE A 55 7.71 -28.96 18.43
CA PHE A 55 7.82 -30.08 19.38
C PHE A 55 7.36 -31.37 18.68
N GLU A 56 8.18 -31.88 17.78
CA GLU A 56 8.26 -33.31 17.48
C GLU A 56 9.73 -33.70 17.69
N ASP A 57 10.05 -34.31 18.83
CA ASP A 57 10.80 -35.58 18.90
C ASP A 57 11.14 -35.92 20.37
N ASP A 58 11.12 -37.23 20.63
CA ASP A 58 11.55 -37.93 21.86
C ASP A 58 10.70 -37.78 23.13
N GLU A 59 9.72 -38.68 23.29
CA GLU A 59 9.81 -39.71 24.35
C GLU A 59 8.82 -40.86 24.05
N GLN A 60 9.27 -41.83 23.24
CA GLN A 60 8.81 -43.21 23.37
C GLN A 60 9.64 -43.85 24.48
N ALA A 61 9.08 -44.03 25.69
CA ALA A 61 9.57 -44.94 26.73
C ALA A 61 8.42 -45.41 27.63
#